data_AF-A0A5B9WT48-F1
#
_entry.id   AF-A0A5B9WT48-F1
#
_cell.length_a   1.000
_cell.length_b   1.000
_cell.length_c   1.000
_cell.angle_alpha   90.00
_cell.angle_beta   90.00
_cell.angle_gamma   90.00
#
_symmetry.space_group_name_H-M   'P 1'
#
loop_
_entity.id
_entity.type
_entity.pdbx_description
1 polymer ?
#
loop_
_entity_poly.entity_id
_entity_poly.type
_entity_poly.pdbx_seq_one_letter_code
_entity_poly.pdbx_strand_id
1 'polypeptide(L)'
;MSTPEVTRSGSRTASSPAVHSNVQGPFFQPVNAANSFFGSPPVVQRQVATPPASAPTAGGTLSAPLTDSEWRSVETWSSCGFVGIDPLTDDPDRNALLMAAALFCERMLFSPEFDESQEDPLLCIHPEVTMADSRVQTLATHVASRGPILSWEQRTIANPVLYAMERLIDRYNFPVNGAAGLVGNLRSESGVIPSRVEGSAGDTPMRAEGFDGAVHDFTPEDIMNRSSATGTGPLLPGVGIAQWTSGSRRSGLFEHQYCGMTQGVDILFNMDAQIDYLVTELQTRYRAVYSTITNPATSVNDASDIVLRRFEVPGVVLNAGALRPITDPAIAGVLTRRRNLSQSAFNTYREAHP
;
A
#
# COMPACT_ATOMS: atom_id res chain seq x y z
N MET A 1 -6.79 62.52 -51.81
CA MET A 1 -8.16 62.21 -51.37
C MET A 1 -8.01 61.36 -50.12
N SER A 2 -7.80 61.94 -48.94
CA SER A 2 -8.72 62.68 -48.04
C SER A 2 -8.70 61.90 -46.73
N THR A 3 -7.88 62.36 -45.79
CA THR A 3 -7.94 62.08 -44.35
C THR A 3 -9.25 62.69 -43.77
N PRO A 4 -9.76 62.27 -42.59
CA PRO A 4 -9.17 62.73 -41.33
C PRO A 4 -9.14 61.74 -40.15
N GLU A 5 -8.23 62.10 -39.27
CA GLU A 5 -8.01 61.75 -37.87
C GLU A 5 -9.19 62.14 -36.95
N VAL A 6 -9.53 61.29 -35.97
CA VAL A 6 -10.18 61.70 -34.71
C VAL A 6 -9.63 60.87 -33.54
N THR A 7 -8.97 61.58 -32.63
CA THR A 7 -8.58 61.22 -31.26
C THR A 7 -9.79 61.00 -30.32
N ARG A 8 -9.71 60.03 -29.38
CA ARG A 8 -9.94 60.30 -27.94
C ARG A 8 -9.62 59.12 -26.99
N SER A 9 -8.76 59.46 -26.03
CA SER A 9 -8.61 58.97 -24.66
C SER A 9 -9.82 58.30 -24.00
N GLY A 10 -9.55 57.22 -23.25
CA GLY A 10 -10.45 56.68 -22.23
C GLY A 10 -9.80 55.58 -21.39
N SER A 11 -9.16 55.95 -20.29
CA SER A 11 -8.83 55.01 -19.20
C SER A 11 -10.11 54.40 -18.63
N ARG A 12 -10.15 53.08 -18.40
CA ARG A 12 -10.95 52.48 -17.33
C ARG A 12 -10.45 51.09 -17.00
N THR A 13 -9.86 51.01 -15.82
CA THR A 13 -9.83 49.85 -14.92
C THR A 13 -11.22 49.20 -14.82
N ALA A 14 -11.27 47.90 -15.07
CA ALA A 14 -12.29 46.97 -14.56
C ALA A 14 -11.56 45.65 -14.35
N SER A 15 -11.08 45.32 -13.15
CA SER A 15 -11.89 44.82 -12.04
C SER A 15 -12.90 43.76 -12.50
N SER A 16 -12.39 42.60 -12.92
CA SER A 16 -13.22 41.40 -13.02
C SER A 16 -13.68 41.00 -11.62
N PRO A 17 -14.98 40.79 -11.41
CA PRO A 17 -15.52 40.51 -10.09
C PRO A 17 -15.16 39.09 -9.66
N ALA A 18 -14.63 39.00 -8.45
CA ALA A 18 -14.61 37.77 -7.67
C ALA A 18 -16.05 37.24 -7.57
N VAL A 19 -16.30 36.10 -8.21
CA VAL A 19 -17.50 35.30 -7.94
C VAL A 19 -17.31 34.68 -6.58
N HIS A 20 -17.85 35.35 -5.56
CA HIS A 20 -18.14 34.76 -4.27
C HIS A 20 -19.26 33.72 -4.45
N SER A 21 -18.89 32.47 -4.72
CA SER A 21 -19.78 31.33 -4.54
C SER A 21 -19.87 31.03 -3.04
N ASN A 22 -20.89 31.61 -2.43
CA ASN A 22 -21.32 31.33 -1.08
C ASN A 22 -22.03 29.96 -1.08
N VAL A 23 -21.28 28.87 -0.98
CA VAL A 23 -21.85 27.53 -0.75
C VAL A 23 -21.85 27.29 0.75
N GLN A 24 -23.02 27.47 1.34
CA GLN A 24 -23.35 27.01 2.67
C GLN A 24 -23.16 25.49 2.72
N GLY A 25 -22.12 25.04 3.42
CA GLY A 25 -21.95 23.62 3.73
C GLY A 25 -23.10 23.12 4.60
N PRO A 26 -23.53 21.87 4.46
CA PRO A 26 -24.51 21.31 5.37
C PRO A 26 -23.88 21.15 6.77
N PHE A 27 -24.62 21.67 7.75
CA PHE A 27 -24.39 21.55 9.18
C PHE A 27 -24.19 20.08 9.59
N PHE A 28 -23.01 19.76 10.12
CA PHE A 28 -22.83 18.56 10.96
C PHE A 28 -23.24 18.91 12.39
N GLN A 29 -24.37 18.35 12.83
CA GLN A 29 -24.74 18.29 14.24
C GLN A 29 -23.99 17.14 14.93
N PRO A 30 -23.57 17.29 16.20
CA PRO A 30 -22.87 16.24 16.94
C PRO A 30 -23.87 15.23 17.48
N VAL A 31 -23.73 13.96 17.10
CA VAL A 31 -24.43 12.86 17.79
C VAL A 31 -23.58 12.41 18.97
N ASN A 32 -24.08 12.73 20.17
CA ASN A 32 -23.59 12.21 21.43
C ASN A 32 -23.86 10.71 21.57
N ALA A 33 -22.92 10.06 22.24
CA ALA A 33 -22.91 8.66 22.63
C ALA A 33 -24.11 8.27 23.50
N ALA A 34 -24.69 7.10 23.22
CA ALA A 34 -25.10 6.08 24.18
C ALA A 34 -25.80 4.94 23.42
N ASN A 35 -25.20 3.76 23.37
CA ASN A 35 -25.86 2.53 23.77
C ASN A 35 -24.90 1.34 23.77
N SER A 36 -24.72 0.84 24.98
CA SER A 36 -24.07 -0.37 25.39
C SER A 36 -24.78 -1.60 24.80
N PHE A 37 -24.06 -2.39 24.02
CA PHE A 37 -24.38 -3.79 23.75
C PHE A 37 -23.08 -4.59 23.65
N PHE A 38 -22.39 -4.76 24.79
CA PHE A 38 -21.40 -5.81 24.96
C PHE A 38 -22.14 -7.06 25.44
N GLY A 39 -22.64 -7.86 24.49
CA GLY A 39 -22.81 -9.28 24.70
C GLY A 39 -21.47 -9.95 24.46
N SER A 40 -20.87 -10.53 25.50
CA SER A 40 -19.63 -11.30 25.38
C SER A 40 -19.77 -12.38 24.31
N PRO A 41 -18.86 -12.50 23.33
CA PRO A 41 -18.83 -13.68 22.47
C PRO A 41 -18.50 -14.91 23.32
N PRO A 42 -19.03 -16.09 22.97
CA PRO A 42 -18.74 -17.30 23.71
C PRO A 42 -17.24 -17.61 23.62
N VAL A 43 -16.65 -17.92 24.77
CA VAL A 43 -15.30 -18.49 24.87
C VAL A 43 -15.31 -19.81 24.09
N VAL A 44 -14.77 -19.80 22.87
CA VAL A 44 -14.38 -21.03 22.18
C VAL A 44 -13.16 -21.55 22.93
N GLN A 45 -13.40 -22.45 23.88
CA GLN A 45 -12.35 -23.30 24.40
C GLN A 45 -11.69 -24.02 23.22
N ARG A 46 -10.37 -23.87 23.08
CA ARG A 46 -9.55 -24.73 22.22
C ARG A 46 -9.89 -26.18 22.54
N GLN A 47 -10.69 -26.81 21.67
CA GLN A 47 -10.74 -28.26 21.62
C GLN A 47 -9.39 -28.72 21.10
N VAL A 48 -8.61 -29.33 22.00
CA VAL A 48 -7.43 -30.09 21.63
C VAL A 48 -7.93 -31.27 20.80
N ALA A 49 -7.77 -31.17 19.49
CA ALA A 49 -8.06 -32.27 18.58
C ALA A 49 -7.09 -33.42 18.91
N THR A 50 -7.65 -34.56 19.29
CA THR A 50 -6.93 -35.84 19.36
C THR A 50 -6.42 -36.18 17.96
N PRO A 51 -5.13 -36.48 17.77
CA PRO A 51 -4.58 -36.71 16.44
C PRO A 51 -5.18 -38.00 15.84
N PRO A 52 -5.61 -37.99 14.56
CA PRO A 52 -5.86 -39.23 13.85
C PRO A 52 -4.53 -39.97 13.62
N ALA A 53 -4.61 -41.28 13.68
CA ALA A 53 -3.49 -42.20 13.60
C ALA A 53 -2.74 -42.14 12.26
N SER A 54 -1.42 -42.40 12.37
CA SER A 54 -0.43 -42.63 11.30
C SER A 54 0.25 -41.36 10.76
N ALA A 55 1.23 -40.86 11.51
CA ALA A 55 2.25 -39.97 10.97
C ALA A 55 3.07 -40.72 9.91
N PRO A 56 3.34 -40.13 8.72
CA PRO A 56 4.38 -40.64 7.85
C PRO A 56 5.73 -40.49 8.55
N THR A 57 6.45 -41.58 8.58
CA THR A 57 7.77 -41.76 9.18
C THR A 57 8.75 -40.68 8.71
N ALA A 58 9.38 -39.99 9.67
CA ALA A 58 10.64 -39.23 9.56
C ALA A 58 10.88 -38.46 8.24
N GLY A 59 10.36 -37.23 8.14
CA GLY A 59 10.76 -36.30 7.09
C GLY A 59 12.25 -35.95 7.22
N GLY A 60 13.05 -36.27 6.20
CA GLY A 60 14.43 -35.80 6.08
C GLY A 60 14.51 -34.28 5.99
N THR A 61 15.72 -33.73 5.92
CA THR A 61 15.95 -32.28 5.90
C THR A 61 15.18 -31.55 4.81
N LEU A 62 14.88 -32.22 3.70
CA LEU A 62 14.14 -31.69 2.56
C LEU A 62 12.69 -31.27 2.88
N SER A 63 12.00 -31.95 3.80
CA SER A 63 10.60 -31.65 4.18
C SER A 63 10.45 -31.04 5.57
N ALA A 64 11.55 -30.71 6.24
CA ALA A 64 11.54 -30.06 7.55
C ALA A 64 10.86 -28.67 7.52
N PRO A 65 10.39 -28.16 8.67
CA PRO A 65 9.87 -26.79 8.78
C PRO A 65 10.80 -25.73 8.18
N LEU A 66 10.22 -24.63 7.72
CA LEU A 66 10.97 -23.52 7.11
C LEU A 66 11.86 -22.82 8.15
N THR A 67 13.08 -22.52 7.74
CA THR A 67 14.00 -21.62 8.43
C THR A 67 13.58 -20.16 8.26
N ASP A 68 14.14 -19.25 9.07
CA ASP A 68 13.88 -17.82 8.95
C ASP A 68 14.26 -17.25 7.57
N SER A 69 15.33 -17.78 6.96
CA SER A 69 15.76 -17.35 5.63
C SER A 69 14.75 -17.74 4.56
N GLU A 70 14.20 -18.94 4.64
CA GLU A 70 13.19 -19.44 3.69
C GLU A 70 11.87 -18.70 3.85
N TRP A 71 11.51 -18.32 5.09
CA TRP A 71 10.37 -17.44 5.32
C TRP A 71 10.54 -16.07 4.65
N ARG A 72 11.74 -15.51 4.61
CA ARG A 72 11.99 -14.27 3.83
C ARG A 72 11.80 -14.48 2.34
N SER A 73 12.16 -15.64 1.80
CA SER A 73 11.88 -15.98 0.39
C SER A 73 10.38 -16.05 0.12
N VAL A 74 9.62 -16.75 0.98
CA VAL A 74 8.14 -16.83 0.88
C VAL A 74 7.50 -15.44 0.95
N GLU A 75 7.95 -14.58 1.86
CA GLU A 75 7.48 -13.20 1.97
C GLU A 75 7.84 -12.38 0.72
N THR A 76 9.03 -12.57 0.16
CA THR A 76 9.46 -11.91 -1.07
C THR A 76 8.61 -12.34 -2.26
N TRP A 77 8.41 -13.65 -2.47
CA TRP A 77 7.57 -14.14 -3.57
C TRP A 77 6.11 -13.73 -3.41
N SER A 78 5.57 -13.78 -2.18
CA SER A 78 4.25 -13.23 -1.86
C SER A 78 4.13 -11.76 -2.23
N SER A 79 5.17 -10.98 -1.94
CA SER A 79 5.24 -9.55 -2.23
C SER A 79 5.35 -9.28 -3.74
N CYS A 80 6.13 -10.10 -4.45
CA CYS A 80 6.33 -9.99 -5.90
C CYS A 80 5.15 -10.51 -6.71
N GLY A 81 4.33 -11.41 -6.16
CA GLY A 81 3.21 -12.03 -6.85
C GLY A 81 3.60 -13.22 -7.73
N PHE A 82 4.82 -13.75 -7.61
CA PHE A 82 5.30 -14.89 -8.40
C PHE A 82 6.47 -15.62 -7.71
N VAL A 83 6.71 -16.85 -8.15
CA VAL A 83 7.89 -17.67 -7.80
C VAL A 83 8.65 -17.98 -9.09
N GLY A 84 9.84 -17.41 -9.27
CA GLY A 84 10.58 -17.54 -10.52
C GLY A 84 9.85 -16.89 -11.69
N ILE A 85 9.25 -17.70 -12.57
CA ILE A 85 8.42 -17.23 -13.70
C ILE A 85 6.92 -17.52 -13.50
N ASP A 86 6.57 -18.24 -12.44
CA ASP A 86 5.22 -18.73 -12.21
C ASP A 86 4.42 -17.75 -11.35
N PRO A 87 3.33 -17.16 -11.85
CA PRO A 87 2.52 -16.21 -11.10
C PRO A 87 1.72 -16.91 -9.99
N LEU A 88 1.51 -16.18 -8.91
CA LEU A 88 0.54 -16.54 -7.87
C LEU A 88 -0.87 -16.31 -8.40
N THR A 89 -1.77 -17.21 -8.06
CA THR A 89 -3.19 -17.16 -8.48
C THR A 89 -4.10 -16.94 -7.27
N ASP A 90 -5.41 -17.07 -7.49
CA ASP A 90 -6.44 -17.11 -6.46
C ASP A 90 -6.54 -18.48 -5.75
N ASP A 91 -5.74 -19.46 -6.15
CA ASP A 91 -5.65 -20.78 -5.53
C ASP A 91 -4.51 -20.81 -4.49
N PRO A 92 -4.82 -20.68 -3.18
CA PRO A 92 -3.81 -20.62 -2.14
C PRO A 92 -3.04 -21.94 -1.97
N ASP A 93 -3.67 -23.08 -2.29
CA ASP A 93 -3.05 -24.40 -2.15
C ASP A 93 -2.02 -24.61 -3.27
N ARG A 94 -2.39 -24.24 -4.50
CA ARG A 94 -1.44 -24.19 -5.63
C ARG A 94 -0.25 -23.26 -5.32
N ASN A 95 -0.52 -22.07 -4.78
CA ASN A 95 0.54 -21.11 -4.45
C ASN A 95 1.49 -21.65 -3.37
N ALA A 96 0.96 -22.32 -2.34
CA ALA A 96 1.77 -22.97 -1.31
C ALA A 96 2.63 -24.10 -1.89
N LEU A 97 2.07 -24.92 -2.79
CA LEU A 97 2.81 -25.97 -3.50
C LEU A 97 3.91 -25.40 -4.38
N LEU A 98 3.64 -24.31 -5.10
CA LEU A 98 4.61 -23.65 -5.96
C LEU A 98 5.82 -23.13 -5.15
N MET A 99 5.55 -22.45 -4.03
CA MET A 99 6.62 -21.98 -3.14
C MET A 99 7.37 -23.14 -2.46
N ALA A 100 6.65 -24.18 -2.04
CA ALA A 100 7.27 -25.37 -1.46
C ALA A 100 8.15 -26.10 -2.48
N ALA A 101 7.72 -26.21 -3.73
CA ALA A 101 8.51 -26.81 -4.81
C ALA A 101 9.83 -26.04 -5.01
N ALA A 102 9.79 -24.71 -5.06
CA ALA A 102 10.99 -23.88 -5.19
C ALA A 102 11.97 -24.08 -4.03
N LEU A 103 11.48 -24.04 -2.79
CA LEU A 103 12.29 -24.27 -1.59
C LEU A 103 12.86 -25.69 -1.55
N PHE A 104 12.05 -26.69 -1.89
CA PHE A 104 12.46 -28.08 -1.94
C PHE A 104 13.61 -28.26 -2.94
N CYS A 105 13.48 -27.69 -4.15
CA CYS A 105 14.52 -27.77 -5.16
C CYS A 105 15.80 -27.05 -4.75
N GLU A 106 15.69 -25.91 -4.05
CA GLU A 106 16.84 -25.22 -3.46
C GLU A 106 17.55 -26.10 -2.42
N ARG A 107 16.80 -26.72 -1.49
CA ARG A 107 17.37 -27.65 -0.49
C ARG A 107 18.04 -28.84 -1.14
N MET A 108 17.40 -29.41 -2.17
CA MET A 108 17.85 -30.60 -2.87
C MET A 108 19.22 -30.38 -3.53
N LEU A 109 19.45 -29.21 -4.13
CA LEU A 109 20.73 -28.85 -4.75
C LEU A 109 21.94 -28.93 -3.79
N PHE A 110 21.71 -28.81 -2.49
CA PHE A 110 22.76 -28.79 -1.47
C PHE A 110 22.64 -29.91 -0.44
N SER A 111 21.68 -30.83 -0.60
CA SER A 111 21.44 -31.88 0.39
C SER A 111 22.33 -33.11 0.14
N PRO A 112 23.06 -33.60 1.15
CA PRO A 112 23.75 -34.89 1.07
C PRO A 112 22.79 -36.08 1.08
N GLU A 113 21.49 -35.85 1.38
CA GLU A 113 20.44 -36.88 1.34
C GLU A 113 19.94 -37.15 -0.09
N PHE A 114 20.33 -36.34 -1.07
CA PHE A 114 19.90 -36.49 -2.46
C PHE A 114 20.73 -37.56 -3.19
N ASP A 115 20.05 -38.61 -3.66
CA ASP A 115 20.60 -39.65 -4.53
C ASP A 115 19.84 -39.63 -5.85
N GLU A 116 20.42 -39.02 -6.89
CA GLU A 116 19.82 -38.86 -8.21
C GLU A 116 19.32 -40.19 -8.81
N SER A 117 19.94 -41.33 -8.45
CA SER A 117 19.54 -42.64 -8.97
C SER A 117 18.20 -43.16 -8.41
N GLN A 118 17.70 -42.54 -7.34
CA GLN A 118 16.45 -42.92 -6.67
C GLN A 118 15.32 -41.91 -6.87
N GLU A 119 15.57 -40.85 -7.63
CA GLU A 119 14.66 -39.71 -7.77
C GLU A 119 13.99 -39.71 -9.15
N ASP A 120 12.82 -39.07 -9.25
CA ASP A 120 12.18 -38.88 -10.55
C ASP A 120 13.07 -37.95 -11.41
N PRO A 121 13.45 -38.33 -12.63
CA PRO A 121 14.32 -37.52 -13.48
C PRO A 121 13.71 -36.18 -13.90
N LEU A 122 12.40 -35.97 -13.66
CA LEU A 122 11.71 -34.71 -13.90
C LEU A 122 11.52 -33.88 -12.62
N LEU A 123 11.94 -34.37 -11.46
CA LEU A 123 11.91 -33.64 -10.19
C LEU A 123 12.75 -32.36 -10.32
N CYS A 124 12.17 -31.23 -9.92
CA CYS A 124 12.76 -29.88 -10.07
C CYS A 124 13.02 -29.40 -11.49
N ILE A 125 12.55 -30.12 -12.50
CA ILE A 125 12.55 -29.72 -13.91
C ILE A 125 11.12 -29.48 -14.40
N HIS A 126 10.17 -30.33 -14.00
CA HIS A 126 8.76 -30.21 -14.35
C HIS A 126 7.93 -29.77 -13.12
N PRO A 127 7.22 -28.62 -13.17
CA PRO A 127 6.48 -28.10 -12.03
C PRO A 127 5.44 -29.08 -11.48
N GLU A 128 4.68 -29.75 -12.35
CA GLU A 128 3.62 -30.69 -11.90
C GLU A 128 4.19 -31.93 -11.20
N VAL A 129 5.31 -32.48 -11.71
CA VAL A 129 5.98 -33.63 -11.08
C VAL A 129 6.52 -33.22 -9.71
N THR A 130 7.12 -32.04 -9.65
CA THR A 130 7.70 -31.51 -8.40
C THR A 130 6.63 -31.24 -7.35
N MET A 131 5.53 -30.58 -7.72
CA MET A 131 4.42 -30.33 -6.79
C MET A 131 3.69 -31.60 -6.36
N ALA A 132 3.74 -32.67 -7.16
CA ALA A 132 3.19 -33.97 -6.80
C ALA A 132 4.07 -34.76 -5.81
N ASP A 133 5.35 -34.40 -5.61
CA ASP A 133 6.24 -35.09 -4.68
C ASP A 133 5.72 -34.97 -3.23
N SER A 134 5.64 -36.10 -2.52
CA SER A 134 5.12 -36.16 -1.15
C SER A 134 5.88 -35.28 -0.13
N ARG A 135 7.18 -35.05 -0.35
CA ARG A 135 8.01 -34.17 0.47
C ARG A 135 7.66 -32.71 0.21
N VAL A 136 7.38 -32.36 -1.05
CA VAL A 136 6.89 -31.02 -1.44
C VAL A 136 5.50 -30.78 -0.87
N GLN A 137 4.59 -31.77 -0.95
CA GLN A 137 3.27 -31.68 -0.32
C GLN A 137 3.38 -31.48 1.20
N THR A 138 4.30 -32.19 1.86
CA THR A 138 4.58 -31.98 3.29
C THR A 138 5.09 -30.57 3.56
N LEU A 139 6.07 -30.10 2.78
CA LEU A 139 6.63 -28.76 2.93
C LEU A 139 5.60 -27.66 2.67
N ALA A 140 4.66 -27.88 1.74
CA ALA A 140 3.56 -26.95 1.48
C ALA A 140 2.67 -26.72 2.70
N THR A 141 2.49 -27.72 3.57
CA THR A 141 1.79 -27.53 4.85
C THR A 141 2.51 -26.56 5.78
N HIS A 142 3.85 -26.55 5.75
CA HIS A 142 4.66 -25.60 6.51
C HIS A 142 4.59 -24.21 5.89
N VAL A 143 4.64 -24.10 4.56
CA VAL A 143 4.47 -22.84 3.83
C VAL A 143 3.10 -22.20 4.13
N ALA A 144 2.03 -22.98 4.12
CA ALA A 144 0.68 -22.51 4.42
C ALA A 144 0.40 -22.28 5.92
N SER A 145 1.35 -22.62 6.81
CA SER A 145 1.12 -22.59 8.27
C SER A 145 0.86 -21.18 8.83
N ARG A 146 1.23 -20.12 8.09
CA ARG A 146 0.97 -18.72 8.46
C ARG A 146 -0.27 -18.12 7.78
N GLY A 147 -1.05 -18.92 7.05
CA GLY A 147 -2.26 -18.50 6.36
C GLY A 147 -2.17 -18.66 4.83
N PRO A 148 -3.26 -18.34 4.10
CA PRO A 148 -3.33 -18.51 2.66
C PRO A 148 -2.38 -17.55 1.94
N ILE A 149 -1.74 -18.07 0.89
CA ILE A 149 -0.85 -17.30 0.00
C ILE A 149 -1.67 -16.88 -1.21
N LEU A 150 -2.03 -15.60 -1.27
CA LEU A 150 -2.89 -15.05 -2.32
C LEU A 150 -2.16 -14.06 -3.21
N SER A 151 -2.66 -13.86 -4.43
CA SER A 151 -2.31 -12.70 -5.25
C SER A 151 -2.78 -11.40 -4.61
N TRP A 152 -2.20 -10.27 -5.01
CA TRP A 152 -2.47 -8.97 -4.37
C TRP A 152 -3.92 -8.50 -4.49
N GLU A 153 -4.57 -8.82 -5.61
CA GLU A 153 -5.96 -8.49 -5.91
C GLU A 153 -6.94 -9.15 -4.93
N GLN A 154 -6.56 -10.31 -4.38
CA GLN A 154 -7.37 -11.09 -3.44
C GLN A 154 -6.97 -10.89 -1.98
N ARG A 155 -5.85 -10.21 -1.71
CA ARG A 155 -5.37 -9.97 -0.34
C ARG A 155 -6.26 -8.96 0.35
N THR A 156 -7.01 -9.42 1.35
CA THR A 156 -7.63 -8.52 2.32
C THR A 156 -6.61 -8.14 3.38
N ILE A 157 -6.16 -6.89 3.38
CA ILE A 157 -5.28 -6.36 4.43
C ILE A 157 -6.15 -5.96 5.62
N ALA A 158 -6.26 -6.83 6.63
CA ALA A 158 -7.13 -6.61 7.79
C ALA A 158 -6.82 -5.31 8.55
N ASN A 159 -5.54 -4.92 8.59
CA ASN A 159 -5.10 -3.66 9.18
C ASN A 159 -4.02 -3.03 8.28
N PRO A 160 -4.40 -2.20 7.29
CA PRO A 160 -3.44 -1.64 6.33
C PRO A 160 -2.45 -0.66 6.96
N VAL A 161 -2.82 -0.06 8.10
CA VAL A 161 -1.92 0.79 8.89
C VAL A 161 -0.80 -0.05 9.51
N LEU A 162 -1.15 -1.15 10.19
CA LEU A 162 -0.16 -2.04 10.79
C LEU A 162 0.75 -2.66 9.70
N TYR A 163 0.15 -3.10 8.60
CA TYR A 163 0.90 -3.67 7.49
C TYR A 163 1.93 -2.68 6.93
N ALA A 164 1.52 -1.45 6.61
CA ALA A 164 2.46 -0.44 6.11
C ALA A 164 3.57 -0.09 7.12
N MET A 165 3.24 -0.05 8.41
CA MET A 165 4.23 0.14 9.48
C MET A 165 5.28 -0.98 9.46
N GLU A 166 4.86 -2.24 9.49
CA GLU A 166 5.74 -3.41 9.46
C GLU A 166 6.63 -3.41 8.22
N ARG A 167 6.07 -3.17 7.02
CA ARG A 167 6.86 -3.10 5.79
C ARG A 167 7.93 -2.01 5.84
N LEU A 168 7.58 -0.79 6.30
CA LEU A 168 8.54 0.31 6.43
C LEU A 168 9.68 -0.01 7.42
N ILE A 169 9.35 -0.67 8.53
CA ILE A 169 10.31 -1.00 9.58
C ILE A 169 11.17 -2.19 9.17
N ASP A 170 10.56 -3.31 8.80
CA ASP A 170 11.26 -4.58 8.61
C ASP A 170 12.04 -4.62 7.30
N ARG A 171 11.50 -4.01 6.23
CA ARG A 171 12.12 -4.04 4.91
C ARG A 171 12.99 -2.82 4.63
N TYR A 172 12.55 -1.65 5.07
CA TYR A 172 13.24 -0.39 4.77
C TYR A 172 13.96 0.23 5.97
N ASN A 173 13.97 -0.45 7.12
CA ASN A 173 14.70 -0.06 8.33
C ASN A 173 14.33 1.33 8.86
N PHE A 174 13.07 1.75 8.69
CA PHE A 174 12.60 2.99 9.29
C PHE A 174 12.51 2.83 10.82
N PRO A 175 12.90 3.85 11.61
CA PRO A 175 12.58 3.85 13.03
C PRO A 175 11.07 3.94 13.23
N VAL A 176 10.55 3.31 14.28
CA VAL A 176 9.10 3.22 14.56
C VAL A 176 8.41 4.60 14.52
N ASN A 177 9.04 5.63 15.11
CA ASN A 177 8.48 6.99 15.11
C ASN A 177 8.37 7.59 13.70
N GLY A 178 9.39 7.35 12.88
CA GLY A 178 9.45 7.79 11.49
C GLY A 178 8.38 7.15 10.63
N ALA A 179 8.28 5.82 10.72
CA ALA A 179 7.22 5.05 10.06
C ALA A 179 5.84 5.53 10.49
N ALA A 180 5.62 5.74 11.79
CA ALA A 180 4.34 6.21 12.32
C ALA A 180 3.94 7.60 11.79
N GLY A 181 4.89 8.55 11.75
CA GLY A 181 4.67 9.88 11.17
C GLY A 181 4.29 9.85 9.69
N LEU A 182 4.92 8.96 8.92
CA LEU A 182 4.62 8.73 7.51
C LEU A 182 3.25 8.07 7.33
N VAL A 183 3.00 6.92 7.96
CA VAL A 183 1.76 6.15 7.82
C VAL A 183 0.54 6.93 8.34
N GLY A 184 0.69 7.74 9.38
CA GLY A 184 -0.38 8.62 9.86
C GLY A 184 -0.85 9.62 8.80
N ASN A 185 0.07 10.10 7.95
CA ASN A 185 -0.28 10.93 6.80
C ASN A 185 -0.95 10.11 5.69
N LEU A 186 -0.39 8.96 5.31
CA LEU A 186 -1.00 8.07 4.31
C LEU A 186 -2.44 7.66 4.68
N ARG A 187 -2.68 7.40 5.98
CA ARG A 187 -4.01 7.09 6.51
C ARG A 187 -4.99 8.25 6.30
N SER A 188 -4.52 9.48 6.39
CA SER A 188 -5.36 10.63 6.09
C SER A 188 -5.60 10.81 4.59
N GLU A 189 -4.62 10.52 3.74
CA GLU A 189 -4.75 10.69 2.29
C GLU A 189 -5.70 9.65 1.69
N SER A 190 -5.52 8.38 2.05
CA SER A 190 -6.19 7.27 1.38
C SER A 190 -6.82 6.27 2.32
N GLY A 191 -6.57 6.35 3.63
CA GLY A 191 -6.82 5.22 4.53
C GLY A 191 -5.80 4.09 4.37
N VAL A 192 -4.68 4.34 3.68
CA VAL A 192 -3.68 3.34 3.29
C VAL A 192 -4.30 2.29 2.37
N ILE A 193 -5.02 2.74 1.33
CA ILE A 193 -5.70 1.87 0.35
C ILE A 193 -5.03 2.05 -1.02
N PRO A 194 -4.39 1.01 -1.59
CA PRO A 194 -3.63 1.12 -2.84
C PRO A 194 -4.48 1.50 -4.06
N SER A 195 -5.72 1.04 -4.15
CA SER A 195 -6.59 1.29 -5.31
C SER A 195 -7.37 2.59 -5.21
N ARG A 196 -7.20 3.36 -4.13
CA ARG A 196 -8.08 4.50 -3.84
C ARG A 196 -7.79 5.68 -4.73
N VAL A 197 -8.80 6.10 -5.49
CA VAL A 197 -8.79 7.36 -6.26
C VAL A 197 -9.33 8.52 -5.42
N GLU A 198 -8.88 9.73 -5.72
CA GLU A 198 -9.34 10.93 -5.03
C GLU A 198 -10.85 11.13 -5.24
N GLY A 199 -11.56 11.46 -4.16
CA GLY A 199 -13.02 11.62 -4.19
C GLY A 199 -13.82 10.33 -4.00
N SER A 200 -13.18 9.16 -3.92
CA SER A 200 -13.87 7.90 -3.62
C SER A 200 -14.00 7.60 -2.12
N ALA A 201 -14.93 6.71 -1.79
CA ALA A 201 -15.06 6.13 -0.45
C ALA A 201 -14.11 4.93 -0.28
N GLY A 202 -13.80 4.58 0.98
CA GLY A 202 -12.85 3.50 1.27
C GLY A 202 -13.35 2.10 0.90
N ASP A 203 -14.66 1.88 0.93
CA ASP A 203 -15.32 0.62 0.55
C ASP A 203 -15.53 0.47 -0.96
N THR A 204 -15.43 1.58 -1.70
CA THR A 204 -15.57 1.65 -3.16
C THR A 204 -14.42 2.48 -3.74
N PRO A 205 -13.16 2.03 -3.56
CA PRO A 205 -11.96 2.86 -3.73
C PRO A 205 -11.74 3.37 -5.16
N MET A 206 -12.32 2.71 -6.17
CA MET A 206 -12.24 3.10 -7.59
C MET A 206 -13.55 3.70 -8.11
N ARG A 207 -14.53 3.98 -7.23
CA ARG A 207 -15.80 4.62 -7.58
C ARG A 207 -15.73 6.11 -7.31
N ALA A 208 -15.75 6.94 -8.35
CA ALA A 208 -15.62 8.39 -8.22
C ALA A 208 -16.35 9.14 -9.35
N GLU A 209 -16.44 10.46 -9.22
CA GLU A 209 -16.97 11.33 -10.27
C GLU A 209 -16.03 11.35 -11.50
N GLY A 210 -16.60 11.27 -12.70
CA GLY A 210 -15.91 11.46 -13.97
C GLY A 210 -16.00 12.90 -14.49
N PHE A 211 -15.35 13.17 -15.62
CA PHE A 211 -15.40 14.50 -16.25
C PHE A 211 -16.80 14.90 -16.77
N ASP A 212 -17.72 13.95 -16.88
CA ASP A 212 -19.13 14.17 -17.21
C ASP A 212 -19.99 14.55 -16.00
N GLY A 213 -19.41 14.58 -14.80
CA GLY A 213 -20.10 14.88 -13.55
C GLY A 213 -20.91 13.70 -12.97
N ALA A 214 -20.85 12.53 -13.60
CA ALA A 214 -21.50 11.32 -13.09
C ALA A 214 -20.51 10.45 -12.30
N VAL A 215 -21.02 9.62 -11.39
CA VAL A 215 -20.20 8.69 -10.60
C VAL A 215 -20.09 7.35 -11.32
N HIS A 216 -18.86 6.89 -11.56
CA HIS A 216 -18.55 5.65 -12.28
C HIS A 216 -17.70 4.72 -11.42
N ASP A 217 -17.76 3.41 -11.72
CA ASP A 217 -16.75 2.45 -11.27
C ASP A 217 -15.66 2.39 -12.35
N PHE A 218 -14.50 2.99 -12.08
CA PHE A 218 -13.41 3.04 -13.06
C PHE A 218 -12.63 1.74 -13.11
N THR A 219 -12.21 1.34 -14.32
CA THR A 219 -11.24 0.26 -14.49
C THR A 219 -9.83 0.72 -14.09
N PRO A 220 -8.92 -0.21 -13.74
CA PRO A 220 -7.50 0.13 -13.54
C PRO A 220 -6.89 0.89 -14.73
N GLU A 221 -7.29 0.54 -15.96
CA GLU A 221 -6.87 1.19 -17.19
C GLU A 221 -7.40 2.62 -17.29
N ASP A 222 -8.66 2.88 -16.92
CA ASP A 222 -9.23 4.24 -16.88
C ASP A 222 -8.48 5.13 -15.88
N ILE A 223 -8.08 4.56 -14.74
CA ILE A 223 -7.32 5.26 -13.71
C ILE A 223 -5.91 5.56 -14.21
N MET A 224 -5.19 4.56 -14.74
CA MET A 224 -3.82 4.75 -15.26
C MET A 224 -3.80 5.76 -16.41
N ASN A 225 -4.74 5.65 -17.36
CA ASN A 225 -4.81 6.47 -18.56
C ASN A 225 -5.61 7.77 -18.40
N ARG A 226 -5.87 8.19 -17.15
CA ARG A 226 -6.60 9.42 -16.86
C ARG A 226 -6.04 10.61 -17.65
N SER A 227 -6.90 11.32 -18.35
CA SER A 227 -6.53 12.47 -19.18
C SER A 227 -7.58 13.58 -19.08
N SER A 228 -7.18 14.72 -18.52
CA SER A 228 -8.03 15.91 -18.46
C SER A 228 -8.22 16.58 -19.83
N ALA A 229 -7.34 16.31 -20.80
CA ALA A 229 -7.45 16.85 -22.14
C ALA A 229 -8.56 16.17 -22.95
N THR A 230 -8.76 14.88 -22.72
CA THR A 230 -9.78 14.06 -23.42
C THR A 230 -11.00 13.77 -22.54
N GLY A 231 -11.00 14.18 -21.27
CA GLY A 231 -12.08 13.92 -20.33
C GLY A 231 -12.21 12.44 -19.95
N THR A 232 -11.08 11.72 -19.88
CA THR A 232 -11.04 10.26 -19.63
C THR A 232 -10.59 9.97 -18.20
N GLY A 233 -11.24 9.00 -17.54
CA GLY A 233 -10.93 8.55 -16.19
C GLY A 233 -11.55 9.41 -15.07
N PRO A 234 -11.11 9.21 -13.82
CA PRO A 234 -11.59 9.98 -12.67
C PRO A 234 -11.37 11.48 -12.84
N LEU A 235 -12.34 12.29 -12.40
CA LEU A 235 -12.26 13.76 -12.45
C LEU A 235 -11.03 14.25 -11.68
N LEU A 236 -10.86 13.77 -10.45
CA LEU A 236 -9.76 14.14 -9.59
C LEU A 236 -8.53 13.25 -9.84
N PRO A 237 -7.31 13.82 -9.76
CA PRO A 237 -6.10 13.13 -10.17
C PRO A 237 -5.41 12.31 -9.06
N GLY A 238 -5.75 12.41 -7.77
CA GLY A 238 -5.08 11.62 -6.74
C GLY A 238 -5.35 10.10 -6.89
N VAL A 239 -4.33 9.28 -6.63
CA VAL A 239 -4.44 7.81 -6.60
C VAL A 239 -3.49 7.21 -5.57
N GLY A 240 -3.87 6.08 -4.99
CA GLY A 240 -3.00 5.25 -4.16
C GLY A 240 -2.75 5.78 -2.75
N ILE A 241 -1.84 5.11 -2.04
CA ILE A 241 -1.66 5.29 -0.60
C ILE A 241 -1.27 6.72 -0.21
N ALA A 242 -0.54 7.41 -1.08
CA ALA A 242 -0.08 8.78 -0.90
C ALA A 242 -0.83 9.80 -1.78
N GLN A 243 -1.95 9.40 -2.41
CA GLN A 243 -2.73 10.25 -3.32
C GLN A 243 -1.85 10.97 -4.35
N TRP A 244 -1.05 10.23 -5.13
CA TRP A 244 -0.17 10.81 -6.14
C TRP A 244 -0.96 11.58 -7.20
N THR A 245 -0.90 12.91 -7.13
CA THR A 245 -1.73 13.83 -7.93
C THR A 245 -1.02 14.34 -9.20
N SER A 246 0.23 14.78 -9.10
CA SER A 246 0.92 15.42 -10.22
C SER A 246 1.27 14.42 -11.32
N GLY A 247 1.21 14.83 -12.59
CA GLY A 247 1.45 13.95 -13.74
C GLY A 247 2.75 13.13 -13.67
N SER A 248 3.87 13.74 -13.26
CA SER A 248 5.15 13.03 -13.14
C SER A 248 5.22 12.03 -11.98
N ARG A 249 4.47 12.27 -10.90
CA ARG A 249 4.36 11.32 -9.78
C ARG A 249 3.41 10.17 -10.13
N ARG A 250 2.33 10.46 -10.85
CA ARG A 250 1.41 9.43 -11.37
C ARG A 250 2.10 8.51 -12.37
N SER A 251 2.75 9.07 -13.40
CA SER A 251 3.49 8.26 -14.37
C SER A 251 4.60 7.46 -13.69
N GLY A 252 5.35 8.08 -12.76
CA GLY A 252 6.35 7.36 -11.97
C GLY A 252 5.80 6.21 -11.12
N LEU A 253 4.57 6.33 -10.60
CA LEU A 253 3.90 5.23 -9.89
C LEU A 253 3.63 4.05 -10.85
N PHE A 254 2.93 4.29 -11.96
CA PHE A 254 2.56 3.20 -12.88
C PHE A 254 3.77 2.61 -13.63
N GLU A 255 4.83 3.40 -13.86
CA GLU A 255 6.07 2.94 -14.49
C GLU A 255 7.06 2.33 -13.48
N HIS A 256 6.71 2.31 -12.19
CA HIS A 256 7.61 1.84 -11.13
C HIS A 256 8.05 0.39 -11.38
N GLN A 257 9.34 0.15 -11.20
CA GLN A 257 9.92 -1.18 -11.32
C GLN A 257 9.92 -1.83 -9.95
N TYR A 258 9.23 -2.96 -9.83
CA TYR A 258 9.18 -3.71 -8.60
C TYR A 258 9.28 -5.21 -8.90
N CYS A 259 10.14 -5.90 -8.16
CA CYS A 259 10.50 -7.30 -8.42
C CYS A 259 10.93 -7.57 -9.88
N GLY A 260 11.62 -6.62 -10.52
CA GLY A 260 12.11 -6.77 -11.90
C GLY A 260 11.06 -6.57 -13.00
N MET A 261 9.86 -6.09 -12.65
CA MET A 261 8.79 -5.84 -13.61
C MET A 261 8.23 -4.41 -13.47
N THR A 262 7.87 -3.82 -14.61
CA THR A 262 7.02 -2.62 -14.64
C THR A 262 5.65 -2.97 -14.09
N GLN A 263 5.19 -2.26 -13.05
CA GLN A 263 3.95 -2.63 -12.38
C GLN A 263 2.69 -2.29 -13.18
N GLY A 264 2.67 -1.19 -13.94
CA GLY A 264 1.47 -0.78 -14.68
C GLY A 264 0.24 -0.70 -13.77
N VAL A 265 -0.90 -1.22 -14.24
CA VAL A 265 -2.17 -1.21 -13.49
C VAL A 265 -2.13 -2.05 -12.21
N ASP A 266 -1.28 -3.08 -12.13
CA ASP A 266 -1.20 -4.00 -10.99
C ASP A 266 -0.76 -3.28 -9.71
N ILE A 267 -0.06 -2.16 -9.84
CA ILE A 267 0.33 -1.34 -8.70
C ILE A 267 -0.86 -0.85 -7.88
N LEU A 268 -2.06 -0.76 -8.47
CA LEU A 268 -3.28 -0.37 -7.76
C LEU A 268 -3.72 -1.40 -6.73
N PHE A 269 -3.23 -2.64 -6.81
CA PHE A 269 -3.59 -3.72 -5.89
C PHE A 269 -2.40 -4.13 -5.01
N ASN A 270 -1.17 -3.80 -5.42
CA ASN A 270 0.04 -4.17 -4.70
C ASN A 270 0.50 -3.10 -3.70
N MET A 271 0.21 -3.33 -2.40
CA MET A 271 0.65 -2.45 -1.31
C MET A 271 2.17 -2.33 -1.22
N ASP A 272 2.89 -3.44 -1.38
CA ASP A 272 4.35 -3.43 -1.24
C ASP A 272 5.03 -2.65 -2.35
N ALA A 273 4.54 -2.77 -3.60
CA ALA A 273 5.02 -1.97 -4.72
C ALA A 273 4.77 -0.47 -4.51
N GLN A 274 3.61 -0.10 -3.95
CA GLN A 274 3.32 1.31 -3.62
C GLN A 274 4.21 1.85 -2.49
N ILE A 275 4.50 1.03 -1.47
CA ILE A 275 5.43 1.40 -0.39
C ILE A 275 6.86 1.53 -0.95
N ASP A 276 7.29 0.64 -1.83
CA ASP A 276 8.60 0.71 -2.50
C ASP A 276 8.73 1.98 -3.35
N TYR A 277 7.70 2.32 -4.13
CA TYR A 277 7.66 3.57 -4.88
C TYR A 277 7.72 4.80 -3.96
N LEU A 278 6.94 4.80 -2.88
CA LEU A 278 6.95 5.86 -1.86
C LEU A 278 8.36 6.05 -1.26
N VAL A 279 9.03 4.97 -0.86
CA VAL A 279 10.38 5.03 -0.29
C VAL A 279 11.39 5.51 -1.34
N THR A 280 11.26 5.05 -2.58
CA THR A 280 12.09 5.51 -3.71
C THR A 280 11.96 7.02 -3.92
N GLU A 281 10.74 7.57 -3.92
CA GLU A 281 10.54 9.02 -3.99
C GLU A 281 11.16 9.75 -2.80
N LEU A 282 10.98 9.24 -1.58
CA LEU A 282 11.54 9.83 -0.37
C LEU A 282 13.07 9.90 -0.45
N GLN A 283 13.72 8.82 -0.86
CA GLN A 283 15.18 8.71 -0.96
C GLN A 283 15.77 9.58 -2.08
N THR A 284 15.04 9.76 -3.18
CA THR A 284 15.59 10.41 -4.38
C THR A 284 15.18 11.87 -4.52
N ARG A 285 13.90 12.20 -4.25
CA ARG A 285 13.30 13.51 -4.50
C ARG A 285 13.02 14.29 -3.21
N TYR A 286 12.70 13.60 -2.12
CA TYR A 286 12.36 14.24 -0.83
C TYR A 286 13.38 13.95 0.27
N ARG A 287 14.68 14.07 -0.06
CA ARG A 287 15.81 13.68 0.79
C ARG A 287 15.77 14.30 2.20
N ALA A 288 15.31 15.54 2.34
CA ALA A 288 15.16 16.18 3.63
C ALA A 288 14.07 15.54 4.51
N VAL A 289 12.95 15.12 3.88
CA VAL A 289 11.89 14.36 4.54
C VAL A 289 12.44 13.02 4.97
N TYR A 290 13.04 12.27 4.03
CA TYR A 290 13.64 10.97 4.29
C TYR A 290 14.65 11.03 5.44
N SER A 291 15.62 11.95 5.38
CA SER A 291 16.63 12.12 6.43
C SER A 291 16.06 12.43 7.81
N THR A 292 14.91 13.10 7.88
CA THR A 292 14.27 13.41 9.16
C THR A 292 13.52 12.20 9.69
N ILE A 293 12.72 11.54 8.86
CA ILE A 293 11.91 10.40 9.30
C ILE A 293 12.74 9.13 9.52
N THR A 294 13.95 9.01 8.96
CA THR A 294 14.87 7.90 9.28
C THR A 294 15.81 8.18 10.44
N ASN A 295 15.77 9.38 11.03
CA ASN A 295 16.55 9.68 12.22
C ASN A 295 15.88 9.08 13.47
N PRO A 296 16.55 8.20 14.25
CA PRO A 296 15.98 7.59 15.45
C PRO A 296 15.59 8.59 16.56
N ALA A 297 16.16 9.80 16.55
CA ALA A 297 15.84 10.85 17.52
C ALA A 297 14.56 11.63 17.18
N THR A 298 14.00 11.44 15.98
CA THR A 298 12.80 12.14 15.52
C THR A 298 11.57 11.66 16.29
N SER A 299 10.78 12.61 16.80
CA SER A 299 9.49 12.29 17.44
C SER A 299 8.42 11.95 16.40
N VAL A 300 7.36 11.24 16.81
CA VAL A 300 6.22 10.93 15.94
C VAL A 300 5.60 12.21 15.35
N ASN A 301 5.52 13.28 16.14
CA ASN A 301 4.97 14.56 15.69
C ASN A 301 5.86 15.25 14.67
N ASP A 302 7.18 15.30 14.90
CA ASP A 302 8.11 15.92 13.96
C ASP A 302 8.13 15.16 12.62
N ALA A 303 8.08 13.82 12.67
CA ALA A 303 7.94 12.98 11.48
C ALA A 303 6.62 13.26 10.75
N SER A 304 5.50 13.36 11.48
CA SER A 304 4.19 13.68 10.90
C SER A 304 4.18 15.05 10.21
N ASP A 305 4.75 16.05 10.87
CA ASP A 305 4.74 17.43 10.39
C ASP A 305 5.60 17.62 9.14
N ILE A 306 6.79 16.98 9.10
CA ILE A 306 7.66 17.12 7.93
C ILE A 306 7.07 16.41 6.71
N VAL A 307 6.44 15.25 6.88
CA VAL A 307 5.72 14.55 5.80
C VAL A 307 4.57 15.42 5.29
N LEU A 308 3.71 15.93 6.17
CA LEU A 308 2.61 16.81 5.78
C LEU A 308 3.11 18.04 5.01
N ARG A 309 4.15 18.70 5.50
CA ARG A 309 4.56 20.03 5.01
C ARG A 309 5.53 19.98 3.84
N ARG A 310 6.18 18.86 3.57
CA ARG A 310 7.22 18.77 2.53
C ARG A 310 7.06 17.61 1.57
N PHE A 311 6.21 16.63 1.86
CA PHE A 311 5.88 15.54 0.95
C PHE A 311 4.45 15.67 0.41
N GLU A 312 3.44 15.78 1.28
CA GLU A 312 2.04 15.88 0.84
C GLU A 312 1.66 17.29 0.37
N VAL A 313 2.01 18.30 1.16
CA VAL A 313 1.81 19.73 0.86
C VAL A 313 0.39 20.07 0.36
N PRO A 314 -0.69 19.71 1.08
CA PRO A 314 -2.05 20.06 0.69
C PRO A 314 -2.23 21.59 0.69
N GLY A 315 -3.15 22.12 -0.12
CA GLY A 315 -3.32 23.57 -0.30
C GLY A 315 -3.47 24.38 1.00
N VAL A 316 -4.06 23.79 2.04
CA VAL A 316 -4.19 24.41 3.37
C VAL A 316 -2.84 24.77 4.01
N VAL A 317 -1.75 24.02 3.74
CA VAL A 317 -0.42 24.33 4.27
C VAL A 317 0.31 25.43 3.51
N LEU A 318 -0.29 25.92 2.44
CA LEU A 318 0.27 26.96 1.59
C LEU A 318 -0.47 28.30 1.80
N ASN A 319 0.30 29.38 1.68
CA ASN A 319 -0.20 30.74 1.51
C ASN A 319 0.55 31.37 0.34
N ALA A 320 -0.16 31.70 -0.74
CA ALA A 320 0.43 32.22 -1.98
C ALA A 320 1.63 31.40 -2.49
N GLY A 321 1.54 30.07 -2.40
CA GLY A 321 2.59 29.14 -2.83
C GLY A 321 3.75 28.94 -1.85
N ALA A 322 3.79 29.68 -0.73
CA ALA A 322 4.79 29.50 0.33
C ALA A 322 4.23 28.67 1.50
N LEU A 323 5.08 27.91 2.17
CA LEU A 323 4.69 27.16 3.37
C LEU A 323 4.27 28.11 4.49
N ARG A 324 3.10 27.85 5.06
CA ARG A 324 2.66 28.50 6.29
C ARG A 324 3.59 28.13 7.45
N PRO A 325 3.85 29.06 8.39
CA PRO A 325 4.51 28.75 9.66
C PRO A 325 3.76 27.65 10.40
N ILE A 326 4.48 26.80 11.14
CA ILE A 326 3.85 25.72 11.92
C ILE A 326 2.90 26.24 13.01
N THR A 327 3.09 27.50 13.42
CA THR A 327 2.28 28.21 14.40
C THR A 327 1.07 28.93 13.78
N ASP A 328 0.86 28.84 12.46
CA ASP A 328 -0.28 29.47 11.80
C ASP A 328 -1.59 28.78 12.23
N PRO A 329 -2.55 29.52 12.83
CA PRO A 329 -3.83 28.97 13.26
C PRO A 329 -4.60 28.25 12.14
N ALA A 330 -4.43 28.69 10.89
CA ALA A 330 -5.11 28.10 9.74
C ALA A 330 -4.72 26.62 9.50
N ILE A 331 -3.54 26.19 9.97
CA ILE A 331 -3.07 24.81 9.81
C ILE A 331 -3.05 24.01 11.12
N ALA A 332 -3.39 24.63 12.25
CA ALA A 332 -3.38 23.96 13.55
C ALA A 332 -4.29 22.72 13.58
N GLY A 333 -5.47 22.81 12.94
CA GLY A 333 -6.40 21.69 12.83
C GLY A 333 -5.85 20.52 12.02
N VAL A 334 -5.23 20.80 10.86
CA VAL A 334 -4.65 19.72 10.02
C VAL A 334 -3.45 19.07 10.70
N LEU A 335 -2.57 19.86 11.33
CA LEU A 335 -1.43 19.34 12.11
C LEU A 335 -1.92 18.42 13.24
N THR A 336 -2.90 18.87 14.02
CA THR A 336 -3.46 18.08 15.13
C THR A 336 -4.04 16.75 14.63
N ARG A 337 -4.82 16.78 13.55
CA ARG A 337 -5.40 15.57 12.96
C ARG A 337 -4.31 14.60 12.47
N ARG A 338 -3.31 15.07 11.73
CA ARG A 338 -2.22 14.21 11.21
C ARG A 338 -1.37 13.61 12.32
N ARG A 339 -1.03 14.39 13.35
CA ARG A 339 -0.32 13.92 14.54
C ARG A 339 -1.11 12.85 15.28
N ASN A 340 -2.42 13.04 15.49
CA ASN A 340 -3.27 12.04 16.13
C ASN A 340 -3.31 10.71 15.35
N LEU A 341 -3.42 10.77 14.01
CA LEU A 341 -3.37 9.57 13.17
C LEU A 341 -2.00 8.88 13.24
N SER A 342 -0.93 9.67 13.32
CA SER A 342 0.45 9.16 13.45
C SER A 342 0.67 8.48 14.81
N GLN A 343 0.19 9.09 15.89
CA GLN A 343 0.22 8.47 17.22
C GLN A 343 -0.62 7.19 17.27
N SER A 344 -1.78 7.18 16.60
CA SER A 344 -2.57 5.96 16.46
C SER A 344 -1.80 4.87 15.73
N ALA A 345 -1.10 5.17 14.63
CA ALA A 345 -0.27 4.19 13.92
C ALA A 345 0.87 3.65 14.79
N PHE A 346 1.54 4.53 15.55
CA PHE A 346 2.54 4.15 16.55
C PHE A 346 1.98 3.17 17.58
N ASN A 347 0.82 3.50 18.18
CA ASN A 347 0.19 2.66 19.21
C ASN A 347 -0.23 1.31 18.63
N THR A 348 -0.84 1.29 17.43
CA THR A 348 -1.21 0.06 16.73
C THR A 348 -0.01 -0.86 16.51
N TYR A 349 1.14 -0.32 16.09
CA TYR A 349 2.36 -1.12 15.94
C TYR A 349 2.88 -1.66 17.27
N ARG A 350 2.93 -0.83 18.32
CA ARG A 350 3.38 -1.23 19.67
C ARG A 350 2.48 -2.27 20.33
N GLU A 351 1.17 -2.23 20.08
CA GLU A 351 0.22 -3.22 20.58
C GLU A 351 0.41 -4.60 19.92
N ALA A 352 0.77 -4.61 18.63
CA ALA A 352 1.10 -5.84 17.91
C ALA A 352 2.51 -6.38 18.24
N HIS A 353 3.42 -5.52 18.71
CA HIS A 353 4.83 -5.83 19.00
C HIS A 353 5.24 -5.36 20.41
N PRO A 354 4.79 -6.07 21.47
CA PRO A 354 4.98 -5.65 22.87
C PRO A 354 6.46 -5.51 23.29
#